data_AF-A0A2Z4LRB7-F1
#
_entry.id   AF-A0A2Z4LRB7-F1
#
_cell.length_a   1.000
_cell.length_b   1.000
_cell.length_c   1.000
_cell.angle_alpha   90.00
_cell.angle_beta   90.00
_cell.angle_gamma   90.00
#
_symmetry.space_group_name_H-M   'P 1'
#
loop_
_entity.id
_entity.type
_entity.pdbx_description
1 polymer ?
#
loop_
_entity_poly.entity_id
_entity_poly.type
_entity_poly.pdbx_seq_one_letter_code
_entity_poly.pdbx_strand_id
1 'polypeptide(L)'
;MKLSFNERKQAIYLALGCGIIGSFTYPIMTSYHRNDIWSLLMEITFGPLFIISCLGFYLFIRRHGNSIYNIVGLVFLAFAGFCNTLMFNVQKAIYSSVSDYRKLTSQLSKEIFERSFEIGNLTQLAMDFCFDIFVSFGTLFLSIAIFKQKKLSRWLAIVGMLVSTVGLYLNLSTFPEPPADLKLPDPGPFFGFFFGLLILNMIYIIIKSKYNGTSWI
;
A
#
# COMPACT_ATOMS: atom_id res chain seq x y z
N MET A 1 8.59 -21.82 -13.47
CA MET A 1 7.53 -22.79 -13.12
C MET A 1 6.20 -22.30 -13.70
N LYS A 2 5.50 -23.09 -14.51
CA LYS A 2 4.15 -22.71 -15.01
C LYS A 2 3.12 -23.20 -13.99
N LEU A 3 2.48 -22.28 -13.27
CA LEU A 3 1.33 -22.62 -12.42
C LEU A 3 0.21 -23.19 -13.29
N SER A 4 -0.44 -24.24 -12.80
CA SER A 4 -1.66 -24.81 -13.36
C SER A 4 -2.81 -23.79 -13.32
N PHE A 5 -3.87 -24.07 -14.08
CA PHE A 5 -5.05 -23.20 -14.13
C PHE A 5 -5.69 -23.04 -12.74
N ASN A 6 -5.84 -24.14 -11.99
CA ASN A 6 -6.44 -24.13 -10.67
C ASN A 6 -5.60 -23.37 -9.64
N GLU A 7 -4.28 -23.54 -9.66
CA GLU A 7 -3.37 -22.82 -8.76
C GLU A 7 -3.42 -21.31 -9.00
N ARG A 8 -3.47 -20.85 -10.26
CA ARG A 8 -3.61 -19.41 -10.56
C ARG A 8 -4.93 -18.85 -10.04
N LYS A 9 -6.02 -19.61 -10.21
CA LYS A 9 -7.33 -19.22 -9.72
C LYS A 9 -7.34 -19.05 -8.21
N GLN A 10 -6.78 -20.02 -7.50
CA GLN A 10 -6.62 -19.98 -6.05
C GLN A 10 -5.74 -18.81 -5.60
N ALA A 11 -4.61 -18.57 -6.28
CA ALA A 11 -3.73 -17.45 -5.98
C ALA A 11 -4.44 -16.09 -6.14
N ILE A 12 -5.24 -15.91 -7.19
CA ILE A 12 -6.00 -14.67 -7.40
C ILE A 12 -7.09 -14.50 -6.32
N TYR A 13 -7.79 -15.57 -5.93
CA TYR A 13 -8.77 -15.47 -4.84
C TYR A 13 -8.14 -15.17 -3.48
N LEU A 14 -7.01 -15.81 -3.18
CA LEU A 14 -6.24 -15.51 -1.97
C LEU A 14 -5.84 -14.03 -1.95
N ALA A 15 -5.28 -13.54 -3.05
CA ALA A 15 -4.87 -12.14 -3.18
C ALA A 15 -6.04 -11.15 -3.08
N LEU A 16 -7.20 -11.47 -3.66
CA LEU A 16 -8.42 -10.67 -3.49
C LEU A 16 -8.85 -10.65 -2.02
N GLY A 17 -8.83 -11.79 -1.33
CA GLY A 17 -9.11 -11.86 0.11
C GLY A 17 -8.16 -10.98 0.91
N CYS A 18 -6.86 -11.08 0.66
CA CYS A 18 -5.84 -10.24 1.30
C CYS A 18 -6.05 -8.74 1.00
N GLY A 19 -6.39 -8.39 -0.24
CA GLY A 19 -6.68 -7.01 -0.63
C GLY A 19 -7.91 -6.43 0.07
N ILE A 20 -8.98 -7.23 0.20
CA ILE A 20 -10.18 -6.84 0.94
C ILE A 20 -9.85 -6.63 2.42
N ILE A 21 -9.19 -7.61 3.05
CA ILE A 21 -8.77 -7.51 4.45
C ILE A 21 -7.91 -6.27 4.65
N GLY A 22 -6.86 -6.08 3.83
CA GLY A 22 -5.98 -4.91 3.89
C GLY A 22 -6.73 -3.58 3.74
N SER A 23 -7.72 -3.51 2.86
CA SER A 23 -8.54 -2.30 2.65
C SER A 23 -9.35 -1.91 3.90
N PHE A 24 -9.72 -2.87 4.75
CA PHE A 24 -10.34 -2.60 6.06
C PHE A 24 -9.29 -2.40 7.16
N THR A 25 -8.18 -3.14 7.14
CA THR A 25 -7.11 -3.03 8.12
C THR A 25 -6.55 -1.61 8.19
N TYR A 26 -6.32 -0.95 7.04
CA TYR A 26 -5.69 0.38 7.04
C TYR A 26 -6.54 1.48 7.70
N PRO A 27 -7.83 1.69 7.36
CA PRO A 27 -8.68 2.66 8.06
C PRO A 27 -8.85 2.35 9.55
N ILE A 28 -8.93 1.07 9.91
CA ILE A 28 -9.05 0.67 11.32
C ILE A 28 -7.77 1.00 12.06
N MET A 29 -6.61 0.60 11.53
CA MET A 29 -5.30 0.85 12.11
C MET A 29 -5.02 2.35 12.27
N THR A 30 -5.29 3.16 11.24
CA THR A 30 -5.13 4.63 11.30
C THR A 30 -6.09 5.31 12.29
N SER A 31 -7.23 4.69 12.60
CA SER A 31 -8.15 5.19 13.63
C SER A 31 -7.82 4.65 15.03
N TYR A 32 -7.18 3.49 15.12
CA TYR A 32 -6.98 2.73 16.34
C TYR A 32 -5.58 2.93 16.94
N HIS A 33 -5.45 3.91 17.82
CA HIS A 33 -4.16 4.34 18.38
C HIS A 33 -3.76 3.63 19.69
N ARG A 34 -4.26 2.42 19.96
CA ARG A 34 -3.93 1.70 21.21
C ARG A 34 -2.64 0.91 21.07
N ASN A 35 -1.81 0.92 22.12
CA ASN A 35 -0.62 0.07 22.18
C ASN A 35 -0.96 -1.33 22.70
N ASP A 36 -1.67 -2.11 21.89
CA ASP A 36 -2.03 -3.49 22.19
C ASP A 36 -1.68 -4.46 21.05
N ILE A 37 -1.91 -5.74 21.31
CA ILE A 37 -1.62 -6.82 20.36
C ILE A 37 -2.41 -6.68 19.05
N TRP A 38 -3.61 -6.11 19.07
CA TRP A 38 -4.44 -5.97 17.86
C TRP A 38 -3.86 -4.91 16.93
N SER A 39 -3.46 -3.77 17.48
CA SER A 39 -2.76 -2.73 16.73
C SER A 39 -1.45 -3.25 16.14
N LEU A 40 -0.65 -3.99 16.91
CA LEU A 40 0.59 -4.62 16.43
C LEU A 40 0.33 -5.61 15.28
N LEU A 41 -0.69 -6.46 15.41
CA LEU A 41 -1.04 -7.41 14.37
C LEU A 41 -1.47 -6.71 13.08
N MET A 42 -2.26 -5.64 13.16
CA MET A 42 -2.67 -4.87 11.98
C MET A 42 -1.47 -4.21 11.28
N GLU A 43 -0.58 -3.57 12.06
CA GLU A 43 0.64 -2.91 11.59
C GLU A 43 1.59 -3.89 10.87
N ILE A 44 1.85 -5.07 11.44
CA ILE A 44 2.75 -6.07 10.86
C ILE A 44 2.13 -6.75 9.64
N THR A 45 0.82 -6.98 9.64
CA THR A 45 0.15 -7.74 8.56
C THR A 45 -0.20 -6.89 7.35
N PHE A 46 -0.36 -5.57 7.49
CA PHE A 46 -0.82 -4.73 6.38
C PHE A 46 0.11 -4.81 5.16
N GLY A 47 1.42 -4.62 5.33
CA GLY A 47 2.38 -4.69 4.21
C GLY A 47 2.38 -6.05 3.49
N PRO A 48 2.49 -7.20 4.19
CA PRO A 48 2.35 -8.52 3.58
C PRO A 48 1.02 -8.72 2.83
N LEU A 49 -0.10 -8.30 3.42
CA LEU A 49 -1.41 -8.38 2.76
C LEU A 49 -1.46 -7.55 1.48
N PHE A 50 -0.87 -6.35 1.50
CA PHE A 50 -0.74 -5.48 0.34
C PHE A 50 0.11 -6.12 -0.76
N ILE A 51 1.26 -6.72 -0.42
CA ILE A 51 2.13 -7.43 -1.38
C ILE A 51 1.39 -8.59 -2.04
N ILE A 52 0.70 -9.42 -1.24
CA ILE A 52 -0.06 -10.57 -1.74
C ILE A 52 -1.20 -10.11 -2.65
N SER A 53 -1.90 -9.02 -2.28
CA SER A 53 -2.91 -8.39 -3.14
C SER A 53 -2.33 -7.94 -4.50
N CYS A 54 -1.18 -7.27 -4.48
CA CYS A 54 -0.49 -6.82 -5.69
C CYS A 54 -0.04 -7.99 -6.58
N LEU A 55 0.36 -9.12 -6.00
CA LEU A 55 0.62 -10.34 -6.75
C LEU A 55 -0.64 -10.86 -7.46
N GLY A 56 -1.81 -10.76 -6.83
CA GLY A 56 -3.10 -11.04 -7.46
C GLY A 56 -3.39 -10.15 -8.66
N PHE A 57 -3.18 -8.84 -8.52
CA PHE A 57 -3.33 -7.89 -9.62
C PHE A 57 -2.41 -8.24 -10.78
N TYR A 58 -1.15 -8.55 -10.48
CA TYR A 58 -0.18 -8.98 -11.47
C TYR A 58 -0.66 -10.21 -12.24
N LEU A 59 -1.06 -11.27 -11.53
CA LEU A 59 -1.53 -12.52 -12.14
C LEU A 59 -2.79 -12.31 -12.98
N PHE A 60 -3.71 -11.48 -12.49
CA PHE A 60 -4.94 -11.15 -13.19
C PHE A 60 -4.68 -10.36 -14.49
N ILE A 61 -3.88 -9.28 -14.43
CA ILE A 61 -3.55 -8.47 -15.60
C ILE A 61 -2.76 -9.27 -16.62
N ARG A 62 -1.79 -10.09 -16.17
CA ARG A 62 -0.95 -10.93 -17.04
C ARG A 62 -1.77 -11.88 -17.92
N ARG A 63 -2.99 -12.22 -17.49
CA ARG A 63 -3.88 -13.07 -18.28
C ARG A 63 -4.45 -12.37 -19.51
N HIS A 64 -4.66 -11.06 -19.42
CA HIS A 64 -5.18 -10.25 -20.51
C HIS A 64 -4.08 -9.80 -21.48
N GLY A 65 -2.83 -9.78 -21.02
CA GLY A 65 -1.65 -9.59 -21.85
C GLY A 65 -0.38 -9.50 -21.01
N ASN A 66 0.77 -9.80 -21.62
CA ASN A 66 2.05 -9.68 -20.95
C ASN A 66 2.69 -8.32 -21.26
N SER A 67 3.13 -7.62 -20.23
CA SER A 67 3.74 -6.29 -20.35
C SER A 67 4.83 -6.14 -19.31
N ILE A 68 5.96 -5.54 -19.69
CA ILE A 68 7.06 -5.23 -18.76
C ILE A 68 6.57 -4.32 -17.62
N TYR A 69 5.64 -3.41 -17.89
CA TYR A 69 5.05 -2.53 -16.88
C TYR A 69 4.31 -3.29 -15.77
N ASN A 70 3.75 -4.47 -16.07
CA ASN A 70 3.10 -5.28 -15.04
C ASN A 70 4.13 -5.87 -14.05
N ILE A 71 5.29 -6.28 -14.56
CA ILE A 71 6.39 -6.82 -13.73
C ILE A 71 7.02 -5.69 -12.92
N VAL A 72 7.37 -4.57 -13.57
CA VAL A 72 7.97 -3.42 -12.90
C VAL A 72 7.00 -2.86 -11.84
N GLY A 73 5.72 -2.71 -12.18
CA GLY A 73 4.68 -2.29 -11.23
C GLY A 73 4.63 -3.19 -10.00
N LEU A 74 4.62 -4.52 -10.18
CA LEU A 74 4.65 -5.47 -9.07
C LEU A 74 5.89 -5.30 -8.17
N VAL A 75 7.08 -5.14 -8.76
CA VAL A 75 8.33 -4.98 -8.00
C VAL A 75 8.28 -3.72 -7.13
N PHE A 76 7.89 -2.59 -7.71
CA PHE A 76 7.74 -1.34 -6.97
C PHE A 76 6.67 -1.44 -5.87
N LEU A 77 5.51 -2.04 -6.15
CA LEU A 77 4.47 -2.23 -5.13
C LEU A 77 4.89 -3.22 -4.03
N ALA A 78 5.74 -4.20 -4.35
CA ALA A 78 6.30 -5.09 -3.34
C ALA A 78 7.25 -4.34 -2.39
N PHE A 79 8.11 -3.47 -2.94
CA PHE A 79 8.95 -2.59 -2.13
C PHE A 79 8.12 -1.60 -1.30
N ALA A 80 7.05 -1.05 -1.85
CA ALA A 80 6.13 -0.21 -1.08
C ALA A 80 5.56 -0.99 0.12
N GLY A 81 5.01 -2.19 -0.10
CA GLY A 81 4.51 -3.02 1.00
C GLY A 81 5.57 -3.32 2.06
N PHE A 82 6.81 -3.56 1.65
CA PHE A 82 7.93 -3.78 2.56
C PHE A 82 8.32 -2.54 3.36
N CYS A 83 8.47 -1.37 2.71
CA CYS A 83 8.73 -0.10 3.37
C CYS A 83 7.67 0.23 4.41
N ASN A 84 6.41 -0.04 4.08
CA ASN A 84 5.30 0.22 4.98
C ASN A 84 5.32 -0.67 6.24
N THR A 85 5.66 -1.97 6.07
CA THR A 85 5.89 -2.85 7.23
C THR A 85 7.02 -2.33 8.11
N LEU A 86 8.14 -1.91 7.52
CA LEU A 86 9.26 -1.36 8.31
C LEU A 86 8.84 -0.09 9.05
N MET A 87 8.16 0.83 8.35
CA MET A 87 7.69 2.09 8.92
C MET A 87 6.80 1.86 10.13
N PHE A 88 5.77 1.01 10.04
CA PHE A 88 4.88 0.76 11.18
C PHE A 88 5.60 0.09 12.36
N ASN A 89 6.54 -0.83 12.10
CA ASN A 89 7.33 -1.43 13.18
C ASN A 89 8.22 -0.40 13.88
N VAL A 90 8.84 0.51 13.12
CA VAL A 90 9.65 1.61 13.67
C VAL A 90 8.77 2.57 14.47
N GLN A 91 7.64 3.01 13.92
CA GLN A 91 6.65 3.83 14.63
C GLN A 91 6.25 3.18 15.95
N LYS A 92 5.90 1.89 15.93
CA LYS A 92 5.50 1.17 17.14
C LYS A 92 6.60 1.11 18.19
N ALA A 93 7.84 0.82 17.78
CA ALA A 93 8.99 0.80 18.66
C ALA A 93 9.22 2.17 19.31
N ILE A 94 9.16 3.26 18.53
CA ILE A 94 9.29 4.62 19.01
C ILE A 94 8.16 4.94 20.02
N TYR A 95 6.90 4.71 19.64
CA TYR A 95 5.74 5.05 20.48
C TYR A 95 5.65 4.20 21.75
N SER A 96 6.17 2.97 21.76
CA SER A 96 6.23 2.14 22.96
C SER A 96 7.07 2.79 24.08
N SER A 97 8.06 3.60 23.71
CA SER A 97 8.97 4.28 24.65
C SER A 97 8.35 5.54 25.30
N VAL A 98 7.20 6.02 24.81
CA VAL A 98 6.54 7.24 25.31
C VAL A 98 6.09 7.10 26.77
N SER A 99 5.76 5.87 27.20
CA SER A 99 5.37 5.63 28.60
C SER A 99 6.52 5.89 29.58
N ASP A 100 7.77 5.74 29.15
CA ASP A 100 8.95 5.97 29.98
C ASP A 100 9.30 7.45 30.10
N TYR A 101 8.97 8.27 29.10
CA TYR A 101 9.10 9.73 29.18
C TYR A 101 8.38 10.32 30.39
N ARG A 102 7.17 9.82 30.69
CA ARG A 102 6.36 10.29 31.84
C ARG A 102 7.00 10.00 33.20
N LYS A 103 7.95 9.05 33.26
CA LYS A 103 8.66 8.66 34.48
C LYS A 103 9.96 9.46 34.68
N LEU A 104 10.38 10.26 33.70
CA LEU A 104 11.61 11.04 33.77
C LEU A 104 11.43 12.28 34.66
N THR A 105 12.28 12.40 35.69
CA THR A 105 12.27 13.52 36.64
C THR A 105 13.32 14.58 36.31
N SER A 106 14.44 14.19 35.69
CA SER A 106 15.53 15.08 35.29
C SER A 106 15.22 15.81 33.97
N GLN A 107 15.49 17.12 33.94
CA GLN A 107 15.37 17.93 32.73
C GLN A 107 16.29 17.46 31.60
N LEU A 108 17.54 17.09 31.94
CA LEU A 108 18.50 16.56 30.98
C LEU A 108 18.00 15.25 30.35
N SER A 109 17.37 14.37 31.13
CA SER A 109 16.81 13.12 30.62
C SER A 109 15.64 13.36 29.67
N LYS A 110 14.79 14.36 29.95
CA LYS A 110 13.69 14.75 29.05
C LYS A 110 14.20 15.29 27.73
N GLU A 111 15.21 16.15 27.76
CA GLU A 111 15.82 16.71 26.54
C GLU A 111 16.45 15.61 25.67
N ILE A 112 17.22 14.68 26.28
CA ILE A 112 17.79 13.53 25.56
C ILE A 112 16.70 12.66 24.95
N PHE A 113 15.60 12.43 25.68
CA PHE A 113 14.47 11.65 25.17
C PHE A 113 13.81 12.35 23.97
N GLU A 114 13.54 13.65 24.07
CA GLU A 114 12.92 14.44 22.99
C GLU A 114 13.77 14.42 21.72
N ARG A 115 15.09 14.58 21.84
CA ARG A 115 16.02 14.46 20.70
C ARG A 115 16.04 13.05 20.11
N SER A 116 16.01 12.02 20.95
CA SER A 116 15.95 10.63 20.49
C SER A 116 14.64 10.33 19.76
N PHE A 117 13.53 10.87 20.25
CA PHE A 117 12.21 10.77 19.63
C PHE A 117 12.16 11.50 18.29
N GLU A 118 12.75 12.70 18.20
CA GLU A 118 12.90 13.47 16.96
C GLU A 118 13.69 12.69 15.90
N ILE A 119 14.83 12.09 16.26
CA ILE A 119 15.63 11.23 15.36
C ILE A 119 14.83 10.01 14.90
N GLY A 120 14.08 9.38 15.81
CA GLY A 120 13.16 8.30 15.48
C GLY A 120 12.10 8.74 14.46
N ASN A 121 11.52 9.92 14.65
CA ASN A 121 10.55 10.50 13.74
C ASN A 121 11.14 10.80 12.35
N LEU A 122 12.37 11.29 12.26
CA LEU A 122 13.04 11.45 10.98
C LEU A 122 13.28 10.12 10.27
N THR A 123 13.52 9.04 11.03
CA THR A 123 13.71 7.70 10.48
C THR A 123 12.41 7.15 9.88
N GLN A 124 11.28 7.25 10.58
CA GLN A 124 9.98 6.83 10.01
C GLN A 124 9.61 7.69 8.79
N LEU A 125 9.90 8.99 8.81
CA LEU A 125 9.62 9.91 7.71
C LEU A 125 10.39 9.53 6.43
N ALA A 126 11.66 9.11 6.56
CA ALA A 126 12.42 8.60 5.43
C ALA A 126 11.83 7.30 4.86
N MET A 127 11.27 6.43 5.73
CA MET A 127 10.60 5.19 5.29
C MET A 127 9.27 5.47 4.59
N ASP A 128 8.51 6.44 5.10
CA ASP A 128 7.25 6.91 4.52
C ASP A 128 7.48 7.51 3.13
N PHE A 129 8.48 8.40 2.99
CA PHE A 129 8.88 8.95 1.71
C PHE A 129 9.30 7.86 0.69
N CYS A 130 10.02 6.82 1.14
CA CYS A 130 10.35 5.68 0.28
C CYS A 130 9.09 4.90 -0.14
N PHE A 131 8.18 4.65 0.80
CA PHE A 131 6.88 4.01 0.52
C PHE A 131 6.12 4.80 -0.55
N ASP A 132 6.04 6.11 -0.41
CA ASP A 132 5.33 7.02 -1.32
C ASP A 132 5.90 7.02 -2.74
N ILE A 133 7.23 7.03 -2.88
CA ILE A 133 7.89 6.91 -4.17
C ILE A 133 7.55 5.56 -4.80
N PHE A 134 7.69 4.47 -4.03
CA PHE A 134 7.48 3.12 -4.54
C PHE A 134 6.02 2.85 -4.90
N VAL A 135 5.06 3.28 -4.07
CA VAL A 135 3.63 3.10 -4.35
C VAL A 135 3.21 3.95 -5.54
N SER A 136 3.77 5.15 -5.71
CA SER A 136 3.50 6.00 -6.86
C SER A 136 3.98 5.39 -8.16
N PHE A 137 5.27 5.03 -8.26
CA PHE A 137 5.80 4.38 -9.47
C PHE A 137 5.14 3.04 -9.74
N GLY A 138 4.92 2.24 -8.69
CA GLY A 138 4.24 0.95 -8.78
C GLY A 138 2.83 1.09 -9.35
N THR A 139 2.07 2.05 -8.84
CA THR A 139 0.71 2.39 -9.31
C THR A 139 0.72 2.95 -10.72
N LEU A 140 1.69 3.79 -11.10
CA LEU A 140 1.83 4.33 -12.44
C LEU A 140 2.04 3.21 -13.46
N PHE A 141 3.00 2.32 -13.20
CA PHE A 141 3.29 1.19 -14.10
C PHE A 141 2.16 0.17 -14.16
N LEU A 142 1.51 -0.12 -13.01
CA LEU A 142 0.31 -0.95 -12.98
C LEU A 142 -0.80 -0.35 -13.85
N SER A 143 -1.03 0.95 -13.73
CA SER A 143 -2.02 1.69 -14.52
C SER A 143 -1.71 1.66 -16.01
N ILE A 144 -0.44 1.86 -16.41
CA ILE A 144 -0.01 1.72 -17.81
C ILE A 144 -0.24 0.28 -18.30
N ALA A 145 0.05 -0.73 -17.47
CA ALA A 145 -0.19 -2.12 -17.82
C ALA A 145 -1.68 -2.39 -18.07
N ILE A 146 -2.57 -1.86 -17.23
CA ILE A 146 -4.03 -1.94 -17.39
C ILE A 146 -4.48 -1.21 -18.66
N PHE A 147 -3.98 0.00 -18.92
CA PHE A 147 -4.36 0.80 -20.09
C PHE A 147 -4.09 0.08 -21.40
N LYS A 148 -2.98 -0.68 -21.46
CA LYS A 148 -2.60 -1.49 -22.62
C LYS A 148 -3.50 -2.72 -22.84
N GLN A 149 -4.30 -3.14 -21.85
CA GLN A 149 -5.20 -4.28 -21.99
C GLN A 149 -6.59 -3.84 -22.47
N LYS A 150 -7.00 -4.30 -23.66
CA LYS A 150 -8.33 -3.98 -24.22
C LYS A 150 -9.52 -4.50 -23.39
N LYS A 151 -9.30 -5.55 -22.59
CA LYS A 151 -10.34 -6.21 -21.78
C LYS A 151 -10.51 -5.59 -20.39
N LEU A 152 -9.59 -4.71 -19.97
CA LEU A 152 -9.65 -4.04 -18.68
C LEU A 152 -10.17 -2.61 -18.84
N SER A 153 -10.71 -2.06 -17.75
CA SER A 153 -11.29 -0.72 -17.72
C SER A 153 -10.23 0.37 -17.92
N ARG A 154 -10.21 1.01 -19.10
CA ARG A 154 -9.27 2.10 -19.40
C ARG A 154 -9.44 3.31 -18.49
N TRP A 155 -10.67 3.62 -18.07
CA TRP A 155 -10.92 4.74 -17.15
C TRP A 155 -10.20 4.52 -15.82
N LEU A 156 -10.13 3.28 -15.33
CA LEU A 156 -9.46 2.94 -14.08
C LEU A 156 -7.95 3.15 -14.20
N ALA A 157 -7.38 2.80 -15.35
CA ALA A 157 -5.98 3.12 -15.65
C ALA A 157 -5.71 4.63 -15.67
N ILE A 158 -6.62 5.45 -16.20
CA ILE A 158 -6.47 6.92 -16.17
C ILE A 158 -6.49 7.43 -14.73
N VAL A 159 -7.43 6.96 -13.91
CA VAL A 159 -7.50 7.31 -12.48
C VAL A 159 -6.18 6.96 -11.78
N GLY A 160 -5.67 5.74 -11.97
CA GLY A 160 -4.41 5.33 -11.33
C GLY A 160 -3.19 6.10 -11.85
N MET A 161 -3.13 6.46 -13.13
CA MET A 161 -2.08 7.35 -13.67
C MET A 161 -2.14 8.73 -13.02
N LEU A 162 -3.34 9.28 -12.82
CA LEU A 162 -3.53 10.58 -12.18
C LEU A 162 -3.12 10.53 -10.69
N VAL A 163 -3.63 9.54 -9.94
CA VAL A 163 -3.31 9.37 -8.51
C VAL A 163 -1.81 9.21 -8.29
N SER A 164 -1.15 8.35 -9.08
CA SER A 164 0.30 8.14 -8.97
C SER A 164 1.13 9.36 -9.34
N THR A 165 0.75 10.09 -10.39
CA THR A 165 1.50 11.27 -10.83
C THR A 165 1.36 12.42 -9.84
N VAL A 166 0.13 12.68 -9.37
CA VAL A 166 -0.14 13.71 -8.37
C VAL A 166 0.50 13.35 -7.03
N GLY A 167 0.36 12.10 -6.57
CA GLY A 167 0.98 11.64 -5.33
C GLY A 167 2.51 11.77 -5.36
N LEU A 168 3.14 11.34 -6.46
CA LEU A 168 4.59 11.49 -6.64
C LEU A 168 5.02 12.95 -6.62
N TYR A 169 4.30 13.81 -7.35
CA TYR A 169 4.61 15.25 -7.41
C TYR A 169 4.51 15.89 -6.03
N LEU A 170 3.42 15.63 -5.29
CA LEU A 170 3.24 16.16 -3.94
C LEU A 170 4.40 15.74 -3.05
N ASN A 171 4.66 14.45 -2.92
CA ASN A 171 5.70 13.94 -2.03
C ASN A 171 7.12 14.44 -2.39
N LEU A 172 7.45 14.56 -3.68
CA LEU A 172 8.75 15.12 -4.10
C LEU A 172 8.87 16.63 -3.85
N SER A 173 7.77 17.37 -4.00
CA SER A 173 7.78 18.83 -3.85
C SER A 173 7.73 19.30 -2.41
N THR A 174 7.20 18.48 -1.50
CA THR A 174 7.07 18.82 -0.08
C THR A 174 8.22 18.30 0.77
N PHE A 175 8.96 17.28 0.30
CA PHE A 175 10.10 16.72 1.03
C PHE A 175 11.11 17.81 1.45
N PRO A 176 11.57 17.83 2.72
CA PRO A 176 11.41 16.78 3.74
C PRO A 176 10.11 16.82 4.54
N GLU A 177 9.25 17.82 4.33
CA GLU A 177 8.01 17.98 5.11
C GLU A 177 6.85 17.16 4.50
N PRO A 178 6.07 16.42 5.31
CA PRO A 178 4.86 15.75 4.83
C PRO A 178 3.87 16.75 4.23
N PRO A 179 3.13 16.38 3.16
CA PRO A 179 2.10 17.26 2.59
C PRO A 179 1.06 17.73 3.62
N ALA A 180 0.70 16.86 4.57
CA ALA A 180 -0.27 17.16 5.62
C ALA A 180 0.18 18.33 6.53
N ASP A 181 1.48 18.41 6.84
CA ASP A 181 2.04 19.49 7.67
C ASP A 181 2.00 20.84 6.93
N LEU A 182 2.05 20.80 5.59
CA LEU A 182 1.86 21.95 4.71
C LEU A 182 0.40 22.26 4.39
N LYS A 183 -0.57 21.61 5.05
CA LYS A 183 -2.02 21.72 4.80
C LYS A 183 -2.43 21.32 3.38
N LEU A 184 -1.61 20.51 2.71
CA LEU A 184 -1.94 19.90 1.43
C LEU A 184 -2.68 18.57 1.67
N PRO A 185 -3.47 18.10 0.68
CA PRO A 185 -4.12 16.79 0.80
C PRO A 185 -3.10 15.65 0.88
N ASP A 186 -3.35 14.71 1.79
CA ASP A 186 -2.61 13.45 1.87
C ASP A 186 -2.92 12.56 0.65
N PRO A 187 -1.91 12.13 -0.13
CA PRO A 187 -2.12 11.24 -1.27
C PRO A 187 -2.54 9.81 -0.88
N GLY A 188 -2.23 9.35 0.34
CA GLY A 188 -2.47 7.98 0.82
C GLY A 188 -3.90 7.47 0.63
N PRO A 189 -4.94 8.19 1.09
CA PRO A 189 -6.35 7.82 0.87
C PRO A 189 -6.73 7.63 -0.61
N PHE A 190 -6.12 8.39 -1.52
CA PHE A 190 -6.40 8.26 -2.96
C PHE A 190 -5.82 6.96 -3.53
N PHE A 191 -4.63 6.53 -3.08
CA PHE A 191 -4.10 5.21 -3.42
C PHE A 191 -4.99 4.09 -2.91
N GLY A 192 -5.42 4.16 -1.64
CA GLY A 192 -6.35 3.20 -1.04
C GLY A 192 -7.66 3.08 -1.84
N PHE A 193 -8.23 4.22 -2.22
CA PHE A 193 -9.43 4.27 -3.06
C PHE A 193 -9.21 3.63 -4.43
N PHE A 194 -8.09 3.94 -5.10
CA PHE A 194 -7.74 3.33 -6.39
C PHE A 194 -7.61 1.80 -6.31
N PHE A 195 -6.91 1.28 -5.30
CA PHE A 195 -6.80 -0.17 -5.10
C PHE A 195 -8.15 -0.82 -4.75
N GLY A 196 -9.00 -0.13 -4.00
CA GLY A 196 -10.39 -0.56 -3.76
C GLY A 196 -11.17 -0.68 -5.07
N LEU A 197 -11.09 0.31 -5.96
CA LEU A 197 -11.72 0.26 -7.28
C LEU A 197 -11.17 -0.88 -8.15
N LEU A 198 -9.87 -1.17 -8.08
CA LEU A 198 -9.27 -2.33 -8.76
C LEU A 198 -9.85 -3.65 -8.27
N ILE A 199 -9.95 -3.83 -6.96
CA ILE A 199 -10.54 -5.03 -6.34
C ILE A 199 -11.99 -5.20 -6.81
N LEU A 200 -12.80 -4.13 -6.74
CA LEU A 200 -14.20 -4.15 -7.18
C LEU A 200 -14.32 -4.48 -8.67
N ASN A 201 -13.45 -3.92 -9.52
CA ASN A 201 -13.45 -4.21 -10.95
C ASN A 201 -13.11 -5.68 -11.24
N MET A 202 -12.14 -6.27 -10.52
CA MET A 202 -11.80 -7.68 -10.64
C MET A 202 -12.96 -8.57 -10.22
N ILE A 203 -13.60 -8.28 -9.08
CA ILE A 203 -14.79 -9.00 -8.61
C ILE A 203 -15.89 -8.96 -9.66
N TYR A 204 -16.17 -7.77 -10.21
CA TYR A 204 -17.15 -7.60 -11.28
C TYR A 204 -16.85 -8.48 -12.51
N ILE A 205 -15.59 -8.49 -12.97
CA ILE A 205 -15.18 -9.32 -14.11
C ILE A 205 -15.37 -10.82 -13.81
N ILE A 206 -14.98 -11.26 -12.61
CA ILE A 206 -15.12 -12.66 -12.17
C ILE A 206 -16.60 -13.08 -12.15
N ILE A 207 -17.47 -12.26 -11.55
CA ILE A 207 -18.91 -12.53 -11.45
C ILE A 207 -19.55 -12.57 -12.83
N LYS A 208 -19.27 -11.55 -13.67
CA LYS A 208 -19.80 -11.47 -15.04
C LYS A 208 -19.38 -12.67 -15.88
N SER A 209 -18.14 -13.10 -15.75
CA SER A 209 -17.62 -14.26 -16.47
C SER A 209 -18.36 -15.54 -16.08
N LYS A 210 -18.59 -15.74 -14.77
CA LYS A 210 -19.36 -16.89 -14.25
C LYS A 210 -20.80 -16.89 -14.75
N TYR A 211 -21.47 -15.73 -14.76
CA TYR A 211 -22.83 -15.59 -15.27
C TYR A 211 -22.93 -15.93 -16.77
N ASN A 212 -21.94 -15.50 -17.57
CA ASN A 212 -21.90 -15.75 -19.01
C ASN A 212 -21.40 -17.16 -19.39
N GLY A 213 -21.10 -18.04 -18.43
CA GLY A 213 -20.50 -19.35 -18.71
C GLY A 213 -19.10 -19.28 -19.34
N THR A 214 -18.42 -18.12 -19.21
CA THR A 214 -17.08 -17.90 -19.76
C THR A 214 -16.03 -18.02 -18.66
N SER A 215 -14.79 -18.31 -19.04
CA SER A 215 -13.68 -18.31 -18.11
C SER A 215 -13.02 -16.92 -18.03
N TRP A 216 -12.80 -16.42 -16.82
CA TRP A 216 -12.11 -15.15 -16.55
C TRP A 216 -10.58 -15.34 -16.44
N ILE A 217 -10.14 -16.59 -16.23
CA ILE A 217 -8.76 -17.09 -16.42
C ILE A 217 -8.71 -17.91 -17.71
#